data_AF-A0A343VRN7-F1
#
_entry.id   AF-A0A343VRN7-F1
#
_cell.length_a   1.000
_cell.length_b   1.000
_cell.length_c   1.000
_cell.angle_alpha   90.00
_cell.angle_beta   90.00
_cell.angle_gamma   90.00
#
_symmetry.space_group_name_H-M   'P 1'
#
loop_
_entity.id
_entity.type
_entity.pdbx_description
1 polymer ?
#
loop_
_entity_poly.entity_id
_entity_poly.type
_entity_poly.pdbx_seq_one_letter_code
_entity_poly.pdbx_strand_id
1 'polypeptide(L)' 'MQLTVEITDVYDGEEYRREEHLDVPAPGPGEDLDEWAYEHVHPHTGDGNHTRGDAGYFAKIIACPEQSNLVNSEFEWGV' A
#
# COMPACT_ATOMS: atom_id res chain seq x y z
N MET A 1 -7.10 -12.13 5.03
CA MET A 1 -7.94 -11.54 3.99
C MET A 1 -7.07 -11.37 2.77
N GLN A 2 -7.52 -11.86 1.63
CA GLN A 2 -6.78 -11.68 0.37
C GLN A 2 -7.14 -10.35 -0.26
N LEU A 3 -6.13 -9.53 -0.55
CA LEU A 3 -6.31 -8.30 -1.27
C LEU A 3 -5.20 -8.11 -2.30
N THR A 4 -5.54 -7.44 -3.40
CA THR A 4 -4.60 -7.06 -4.46
C THR A 4 -4.37 -5.56 -4.38
N VAL A 5 -3.11 -5.17 -4.23
CA VAL A 5 -2.66 -3.77 -4.18
C VAL A 5 -1.83 -3.45 -5.40
N GLU A 6 -2.09 -2.32 -6.03
CA GLU A 6 -1.13 -1.66 -6.91
C GLU A 6 -0.23 -0.78 -6.06
N ILE A 7 1.06 -1.14 -5.98
CA ILE A 7 2.09 -0.38 -5.30
C ILE A 7 2.84 0.45 -6.35
N THR A 8 2.99 1.74 -6.10
CA THR A 8 3.79 2.66 -6.90
C THR A 8 4.84 3.28 -6.00
N ASP A 9 6.10 2.89 -6.19
CA ASP A 9 7.24 3.51 -5.52
C ASP A 9 7.83 4.59 -6.44
N VAL A 10 8.16 5.75 -5.91
CA VAL A 10 8.76 6.87 -6.65
C VAL A 10 10.13 7.14 -6.05
N TYR A 11 11.18 7.03 -6.87
CA TYR A 11 12.56 7.27 -6.48
C TYR A 11 13.21 8.24 -7.45
N ASP A 12 13.75 9.36 -6.94
CA ASP A 12 14.42 10.38 -7.76
C ASP A 12 13.58 10.86 -8.97
N GLY A 13 12.25 10.83 -8.83
CA GLY A 13 11.28 11.20 -9.88
C GLY A 13 10.90 10.09 -10.86
N GLU A 14 11.43 8.88 -10.70
CA GLU A 14 11.05 7.70 -11.50
C GLU A 14 10.06 6.81 -10.76
N GLU A 15 8.97 6.43 -11.45
CA GLU A 15 7.89 5.60 -10.90
C GLU A 15 8.11 4.11 -11.20
N TYR A 16 7.95 3.29 -10.16
CA TYR A 16 8.06 1.84 -10.19
C TYR A 16 6.74 1.24 -9.72
N ARG A 17 5.95 0.73 -10.67
CA ARG A 17 4.63 0.14 -10.40
C ARG A 17 4.70 -1.37 -10.35
N ARG A 18 4.08 -1.98 -9.33
CA ARG A 18 3.92 -3.43 -9.20
C ARG A 18 2.57 -3.77 -8.59
N GLU A 19 2.06 -4.94 -8.94
CA GLU A 19 0.87 -5.53 -8.33
C GLU A 19 1.31 -6.56 -7.29
N GLU A 20 0.84 -6.40 -6.06
CA GLU A 20 1.14 -7.31 -4.95
C GLU A 20 -0.15 -7.95 -4.41
N HIS A 21 -0.04 -9.24 -4.09
CA HIS A 21 -1.12 -10.01 -3.48
C HIS A 21 -0.79 -10.20 -2.00
N LEU A 22 -1.56 -9.54 -1.14
CA LEU A 22 -1.30 -9.53 0.30
C LEU A 22 -2.32 -10.40 1.03
N ASP A 23 -1.82 -11.14 2.02
CA ASP A 23 -2.66 -11.85 2.99
C ASP A 23 -2.53 -11.15 4.36
N VAL A 24 -3.51 -10.30 4.68
CA VAL A 24 -3.49 -9.41 5.86
C VAL A 24 -4.80 -9.52 6.64
N PRO A 25 -4.85 -9.19 7.94
CA PRO A 25 -6.12 -9.13 8.66
C PRO A 25 -7.04 -8.06 8.06
N ALA A 26 -8.35 -8.30 8.09
CA ALA A 26 -9.32 -7.28 7.71
C ALA A 26 -9.35 -6.18 8.79
N PRO A 27 -9.43 -4.89 8.41
CA PRO A 27 -9.51 -3.80 9.36
C PRO A 27 -10.77 -3.94 10.25
N GLY A 28 -10.58 -3.67 11.53
CA GLY A 28 -11.63 -3.72 12.54
C GLY A 28 -12.72 -2.65 12.33
N PRO A 29 -13.92 -2.85 12.90
CA PRO A 29 -14.97 -1.85 12.82
C PRO A 29 -14.56 -0.57 13.59
N GLY A 30 -14.38 0.53 12.86
CA GLY A 30 -13.95 1.81 13.42
C GLY A 30 -12.44 1.92 13.64
N GLU A 31 -11.66 0.95 13.15
CA GLU A 31 -10.20 1.06 13.06
C GLU A 31 -9.82 2.13 12.04
N ASP A 32 -8.72 2.82 12.33
CA ASP A 32 -8.17 3.83 11.45
C ASP A 32 -7.50 3.13 10.25
N LEU A 33 -7.99 3.42 9.04
CA LEU A 33 -7.51 2.74 7.84
C LEU A 33 -6.07 3.13 7.50
N ASP A 34 -5.64 4.34 7.83
CA ASP A 34 -4.26 4.79 7.62
C ASP A 34 -3.30 4.05 8.55
N GLU A 35 -3.66 3.89 9.83
CA GLU A 35 -2.91 3.07 10.79
C GLU A 35 -2.82 1.60 10.33
N TRP A 36 -3.96 0.99 9.98
CA TRP A 36 -4.01 -0.38 9.46
C TRP A 36 -3.14 -0.55 8.19
N ALA A 37 -3.22 0.40 7.25
CA ALA A 37 -2.45 0.33 6.01
C ALA A 37 -0.96 0.52 6.26
N TYR A 38 -0.58 1.36 7.23
CA TYR A 38 0.81 1.53 7.64
C TYR A 38 1.40 0.26 8.27
N GLU A 39 0.61 -0.52 9.01
CA GLU A 39 1.09 -1.77 9.61
C GLU A 39 1.09 -2.96 8.63
N HIS A 40 0.17 -2.98 7.67
CA HIS A 40 -0.07 -4.17 6.84
C HIS A 40 0.25 -4.02 5.35
N VAL A 41 0.22 -2.80 4.80
CA VAL A 41 0.46 -2.54 3.37
C VAL A 41 1.80 -1.85 3.16
N HIS A 42 2.11 -0.81 3.94
CA HIS A 42 3.37 -0.07 3.84
C HIS A 42 4.64 -0.94 3.91
N PRO A 43 4.73 -2.03 4.71
CA PRO A 43 5.92 -2.91 4.71
C PRO A 43 6.18 -3.61 3.38
N HIS A 44 5.18 -3.67 2.49
CA HIS A 44 5.30 -4.22 1.15
C HIS A 44 5.65 -3.16 0.10
N THR A 45 5.65 -1.88 0.48
CA THR A 45 6.11 -0.78 -0.36
C THR A 45 7.61 -0.57 -0.21
N GLY A 46 8.19 0.05 -1.22
CA GLY A 46 9.61 0.22 -1.35
C GLY A 46 10.36 -1.07 -1.68
N ASP A 47 11.53 -0.92 -2.28
CA ASP A 47 12.39 -2.03 -2.72
C ASP A 47 13.60 -2.22 -1.78
N GLY A 48 13.72 -1.40 -0.73
CA GLY A 48 14.84 -1.43 0.23
C GLY A 48 16.20 -1.00 -0.33
N ASN A 49 16.33 -0.84 -1.65
CA ASN A 49 17.57 -0.48 -2.33
C ASN A 49 17.83 1.03 -2.44
N HIS A 50 16.77 1.85 -2.40
CA HIS A 50 16.87 3.31 -2.51
C HIS A 50 16.72 3.96 -1.12
N THR A 51 17.86 4.16 -0.43
CA THR A 51 17.94 4.68 0.95
C THR A 51 18.35 6.16 1.04
N ARG A 52 18.56 6.82 -0.11
CA ARG A 52 18.93 8.24 -0.23
C ARG A 52 18.10 8.88 -1.34
N GLY A 53 17.58 10.09 -1.09
CA GLY A 53 16.75 10.85 -2.03
C GLY A 53 15.33 11.07 -1.50
N ASP A 54 14.54 11.89 -2.20
CA ASP A 54 13.10 11.97 -2.01
C ASP A 54 12.46 10.67 -2.51
N ALA A 55 11.63 10.06 -1.67
CA ALA A 55 10.96 8.80 -1.97
C ALA A 55 9.49 8.90 -1.59
N GLY A 56 8.62 8.54 -2.53
CA GLY A 56 7.18 8.44 -2.34
C GLY A 56 6.72 7.00 -2.50
N TYR A 57 5.92 6.51 -1.58
CA TYR A 57 5.37 5.16 -1.57
C TYR A 57 3.85 5.26 -1.62
N PHE A 58 3.27 4.79 -2.71
CA PHE A 58 1.83 4.84 -2.91
C PHE A 58 1.29 3.43 -3.01
N ALA A 59 0.14 3.20 -2.40
CA ALA A 59 -0.56 1.92 -2.48
C ALA A 59 -2.03 2.15 -2.78
N LYS A 60 -2.56 1.39 -3.72
CA LYS A 60 -3.97 1.40 -4.10
C LYS A 60 -4.56 0.02 -4.05
N ILE A 61 -5.62 -0.17 -3.27
CA ILE A 61 -6.34 -1.45 -3.25
C ILE A 61 -7.19 -1.56 -4.52
N ILE A 62 -6.86 -2.51 -5.39
CA ILE A 62 -7.57 -2.73 -6.67
C ILE A 62 -8.54 -3.91 -6.60
N ALA A 63 -8.34 -4.85 -5.68
CA ALA A 63 -9.28 -5.93 -5.42
C ALA A 63 -9.28 -6.34 -3.94
N CYS A 64 -10.47 -6.52 -3.38
CA CYS A 64 -10.68 -7.08 -2.05
C CYS A 64 -12.04 -7.82 -2.03
N PRO A 65 -12.09 -9.13 -2.33
CA PRO A 65 -13.34 -9.87 -2.44
C PRO A 65 -14.11 -9.97 -1.11
N GLU A 66 -13.42 -9.93 0.02
CA GLU A 66 -14.01 -10.04 1.35
C GLU A 66 -14.56 -8.70 1.87
N GLN A 67 -13.97 -7.57 1.46
CA GLN A 67 -14.37 -6.21 1.85
C GLN A 67 -14.26 -5.25 0.65
N SER A 68 -15.27 -5.32 -0.23
CA SER A 68 -15.35 -4.46 -1.42
C SER A 68 -15.33 -2.96 -1.15
N ASN A 69 -15.65 -2.53 0.08
CA ASN A 69 -15.57 -1.12 0.51
C ASN A 69 -14.13 -0.58 0.59
N LEU A 70 -13.11 -1.45 0.61
CA LEU A 70 -11.70 -1.07 0.58
C LEU A 70 -11.18 -0.85 -0.85
N VAL A 71 -11.91 -1.27 -1.88
CA VAL A 71 -11.47 -1.12 -3.26
C VAL A 71 -11.49 0.37 -3.65
N ASN A 72 -10.40 0.83 -4.28
CA ASN A 72 -10.07 2.22 -4.54
C ASN A 72 -9.61 3.04 -3.32
N SER A 73 -9.36 2.42 -2.17
CA SER A 73 -8.61 3.09 -1.10
C SER A 73 -7.17 3.30 -1.56
N GLU A 74 -6.69 4.53 -1.41
CA GLU A 74 -5.35 4.98 -1.80
C GLU A 74 -4.63 5.46 -0.55
N PHE A 75 -3.38 5.05 -0.40
CA PHE A 75 -2.51 5.38 0.73
C PHE A 75 -1.19 5.91 0.20
N GLU A 76 -0.62 6.89 0.90
CA GLU A 76 0.66 7.49 0.58
C GLU A 76 1.55 7.58 1.81
N TRP A 77 2.81 7.23 1.65
CA TRP A 77 3.84 7.32 2.68
C TRP A 77 5.11 7.86 2.04
N GLY A 78 5.85 8.72 2.74
CA GLY A 78 7.01 9.39 2.17
C GLY A 78 6.96 10.89 2.38
N VAL A 79 7.97 11.58 1.83
CA VAL A 79 8.24 13.01 2.07
C VAL A 79 8.28 13.74 0.74
#